data_AF-A0A9W4H0Y6-F1
#
_entry.id   AF-A0A9W4H0Y6-F1
#
_cell.length_a   1.000
_cell.length_b   1.000
_cell.length_c   1.000
_cell.angle_alpha   90.00
_cell.angle_beta   90.00
_cell.angle_gamma   90.00
#
_symmetry.space_group_name_H-M   'P 1'
#
loop_
_entity.id
_entity.type
_entity.pdbx_description
1 polymer ?
#
loop_
_entity_poly.entity_id
_entity_poly.type
_entity_poly.pdbx_seq_one_letter_code
_entity_poly.pdbx_strand_id
1 'polypeptide(L)'
;MPQYTELRRELDTLTTEAFRPELAEIDRLPTLEIARTMNGEDTTVPAAVAAQLPSIAAAIDGIADRMARGGRLVYAGAGTAGRLGVLDASECPPTFNTTPGQEVVGLIAGGPAAMVTSIEGAEDSRELAAEDLDALGLTAADTVVGISASGRTPYAVGAVEHARALGALTVGLSCNADSPLAAAADHGIEVVVGPEIVVGSTRLKAGTAQKLVLNMLSTITMIRLGKTYGSLMVDVRASNEKLRARSRRIVSLATGADDTAIEQALTATGGEVKPAILTLLARVDAPTAARLLSESGGHLRKALESAGR
;
A
#
# COMPACT_ATOMS: atom_id res chain seq x y z
N MET A 1 31.86 3.84 -22.10
CA MET A 1 32.60 2.56 -21.91
C MET A 1 32.81 2.25 -20.41
N PRO A 2 33.39 3.12 -19.56
CA PRO A 2 33.60 2.81 -18.13
C PRO A 2 32.29 2.54 -17.37
N GLN A 3 31.29 3.40 -17.59
CA GLN A 3 29.97 3.33 -16.94
C GLN A 3 29.19 2.04 -17.26
N TYR A 4 29.33 1.50 -18.48
CA TYR A 4 28.70 0.22 -18.86
C TYR A 4 29.34 -0.97 -18.14
N THR A 5 30.68 -0.99 -18.06
CA THR A 5 31.42 -2.06 -17.36
C THR A 5 31.15 -2.06 -15.86
N GLU A 6 30.99 -0.88 -15.26
CA GLU A 6 30.62 -0.72 -13.86
C GLU A 6 29.18 -1.19 -13.60
N LEU A 7 28.22 -0.72 -14.39
CA LEU A 7 26.82 -1.15 -14.30
C LEU A 7 26.68 -2.67 -14.47
N ARG A 8 27.42 -3.28 -15.40
CA ARG A 8 27.40 -4.74 -15.59
C ARG A 8 27.89 -5.48 -14.35
N ARG A 9 29.00 -5.03 -13.73
CA ARG A 9 29.50 -5.64 -12.50
C ARG A 9 28.52 -5.50 -11.34
N GLU A 10 27.84 -4.37 -11.26
CA GLU A 10 26.78 -4.16 -10.26
C GLU A 10 25.62 -5.14 -10.46
N LEU A 11 25.12 -5.27 -11.70
CA LEU A 11 24.06 -6.23 -12.05
C LEU A 11 24.41 -7.66 -11.67
N ASP A 12 25.66 -8.10 -11.90
CA ASP A 12 26.12 -9.45 -11.57
C ASP A 12 26.04 -9.78 -10.06
N THR A 13 25.93 -8.77 -9.19
CA THR A 13 25.79 -8.95 -7.73
C THR A 13 24.34 -9.02 -7.25
N LEU A 14 23.37 -8.63 -8.09
CA LEU A 14 21.97 -8.53 -7.69
C LEU A 14 21.28 -9.89 -7.74
N THR A 15 20.59 -10.26 -6.67
CA THR A 15 19.79 -11.49 -6.63
C THR A 15 18.67 -11.45 -7.68
N THR A 16 18.11 -10.27 -7.95
CA THR A 16 17.08 -10.06 -8.98
C THR A 16 17.55 -10.35 -10.41
N GLU A 17 18.86 -10.34 -10.67
CA GLU A 17 19.47 -10.56 -11.99
C GLU A 17 20.17 -11.91 -12.10
N ALA A 18 20.16 -12.72 -11.04
CA ALA A 18 20.89 -13.96 -10.98
C ALA A 18 20.31 -15.02 -11.93
N PHE A 19 21.20 -15.72 -12.64
CA PHE A 19 20.86 -16.85 -13.50
C PHE A 19 20.79 -18.16 -12.71
N ARG A 20 19.84 -19.04 -13.08
CA ARG A 20 19.64 -20.36 -12.48
C ARG A 20 19.90 -21.47 -13.50
N PRO A 21 21.03 -22.18 -13.44
CA PRO A 21 21.38 -23.24 -14.39
C PRO A 21 20.32 -24.35 -14.49
N GLU A 22 19.63 -24.66 -13.39
CA GLU A 22 18.56 -25.64 -13.34
C GLU A 22 17.31 -25.25 -14.14
N LEU A 23 17.15 -23.96 -14.47
CA LEU A 23 16.06 -23.44 -15.31
C LEU A 23 16.53 -23.02 -16.72
N ALA A 24 17.76 -23.36 -17.12
CA ALA A 24 18.34 -22.92 -18.39
C ALA A 24 17.48 -23.31 -19.62
N GLU A 25 16.80 -24.44 -19.55
CA GLU A 25 16.00 -25.02 -20.63
C GLU A 25 14.49 -25.03 -20.30
N ILE A 26 14.03 -24.09 -19.45
CA ILE A 26 12.62 -23.99 -19.02
C ILE A 26 11.66 -23.85 -20.21
N ASP A 27 12.13 -23.24 -21.31
CA ASP A 27 11.40 -23.07 -22.57
C ASP A 27 11.11 -24.38 -23.33
N ARG A 28 11.80 -25.47 -22.97
CA ARG A 28 11.62 -26.80 -23.57
C ARG A 28 10.70 -27.71 -22.76
N LEU A 29 10.28 -27.29 -21.57
CA LEU A 29 9.39 -28.06 -20.72
C LEU A 29 7.95 -28.02 -21.24
N PRO A 30 7.14 -29.06 -20.99
CA PRO A 30 5.69 -28.99 -21.19
C PRO A 30 5.09 -27.81 -20.42
N THR A 31 4.09 -27.15 -20.99
CA THR A 31 3.45 -25.96 -20.39
C THR A 31 2.99 -26.17 -18.95
N LEU A 32 2.50 -27.37 -18.61
CA LEU A 32 2.10 -27.71 -17.24
C LEU A 32 3.29 -27.68 -16.27
N GLU A 33 4.46 -28.15 -16.69
CA GLU A 33 5.67 -28.15 -15.84
C GLU A 33 6.22 -26.73 -15.66
N ILE A 34 6.14 -25.88 -16.69
CA ILE A 34 6.44 -24.45 -16.56
C ILE A 34 5.51 -23.80 -15.53
N ALA A 35 4.21 -24.08 -15.60
CA ALA A 35 3.23 -23.55 -14.65
C ALA A 35 3.45 -24.06 -13.21
N ARG A 36 3.79 -25.36 -13.03
CA ARG A 36 4.14 -25.93 -11.73
C ARG A 36 5.41 -25.29 -11.17
N THR A 37 6.41 -25.06 -12.01
CA THR A 37 7.66 -24.39 -11.63
C THR A 37 7.37 -22.96 -11.15
N MET A 38 6.64 -22.18 -11.95
CA MET A 38 6.25 -20.82 -11.57
C MET A 38 5.46 -20.79 -10.27
N ASN A 39 4.46 -21.68 -10.10
CA ASN A 39 3.68 -21.73 -8.87
C ASN A 39 4.51 -22.13 -7.64
N GLY A 40 5.43 -23.08 -7.80
CA GLY A 40 6.36 -23.48 -6.73
C GLY A 40 7.19 -22.29 -6.25
N GLU A 41 7.68 -21.47 -7.17
CA GLU A 41 8.40 -20.24 -6.88
C GLU A 41 7.52 -19.21 -6.14
N ASP A 42 6.28 -19.02 -6.58
CA ASP A 42 5.33 -18.11 -5.92
C ASP A 42 5.06 -18.50 -4.46
N THR A 43 5.10 -19.80 -4.12
CA THR A 43 4.89 -20.25 -2.72
C THR A 43 5.95 -19.74 -1.74
N THR A 44 7.11 -19.33 -2.23
CA THR A 44 8.21 -18.80 -1.39
C THR A 44 7.99 -17.35 -0.97
N VAL A 45 7.18 -16.60 -1.73
CA VAL A 45 7.01 -15.15 -1.57
C VAL A 45 6.41 -14.77 -0.21
N PRO A 46 5.33 -15.42 0.29
CA PRO A 46 4.77 -15.07 1.59
C PRO A 46 5.76 -15.27 2.75
N ALA A 47 6.64 -16.27 2.68
CA ALA A 47 7.65 -16.52 3.70
C ALA A 47 8.73 -15.41 3.71
N ALA A 48 9.14 -14.93 2.54
CA ALA A 48 10.05 -13.79 2.43
C ALA A 48 9.42 -12.50 3.01
N VAL A 49 8.14 -12.25 2.74
CA VAL A 49 7.40 -11.13 3.35
C VAL A 49 7.29 -11.31 4.87
N ALA A 50 7.02 -12.53 5.34
CA ALA A 50 6.89 -12.83 6.76
C ALA A 50 8.18 -12.49 7.54
N ALA A 51 9.35 -12.71 6.94
CA ALA A 51 10.64 -12.36 7.55
C ALA A 51 10.80 -10.84 7.76
N GLN A 52 10.10 -10.00 6.99
CA GLN A 52 10.17 -8.54 7.07
C GLN A 52 9.04 -7.90 7.89
N LEU A 53 8.18 -8.69 8.55
CA LEU A 53 7.05 -8.17 9.33
C LEU A 53 7.44 -7.13 10.39
N PRO A 54 8.56 -7.26 11.14
CA PRO A 54 8.97 -6.22 12.08
C PRO A 54 9.23 -4.86 11.42
N SER A 55 9.93 -4.84 10.29
CA SER A 55 10.23 -3.62 9.53
C SER A 55 8.97 -3.04 8.89
N ILE A 56 8.10 -3.89 8.33
CA ILE A 56 6.80 -3.50 7.78
C ILE A 56 5.92 -2.86 8.87
N ALA A 57 5.86 -3.47 10.06
CA ALA A 57 5.08 -2.95 11.18
C ALA A 57 5.59 -1.58 11.66
N ALA A 58 6.91 -1.40 11.77
CA ALA A 58 7.51 -0.12 12.15
C ALA A 58 7.18 0.99 11.13
N ALA A 59 7.26 0.68 9.83
CA ALA A 59 6.88 1.62 8.79
C ALA A 59 5.38 1.98 8.88
N ILE A 60 4.50 1.00 9.12
CA ILE A 60 3.05 1.23 9.28
C ILE A 60 2.75 2.14 10.47
N ASP A 61 3.42 1.95 11.61
CA ASP A 61 3.23 2.82 12.78
C ASP A 61 3.59 4.27 12.44
N GLY A 62 4.71 4.48 11.76
CA GLY A 62 5.12 5.80 11.27
C GLY A 62 4.13 6.40 10.26
N ILE A 63 3.66 5.63 9.29
CA ILE A 63 2.67 6.05 8.30
C ILE A 63 1.36 6.46 8.98
N ALA A 64 0.84 5.63 9.90
CA ALA A 64 -0.39 5.91 10.61
C ALA A 64 -0.29 7.19 11.44
N ASP A 65 0.84 7.41 12.12
CA ASP A 65 1.09 8.64 12.89
C ASP A 65 1.11 9.90 12.01
N ARG A 66 1.65 9.81 10.79
CA ARG A 66 1.67 10.90 9.80
C ARG A 66 0.28 11.20 9.26
N MET A 67 -0.44 10.16 8.82
CA MET A 67 -1.79 10.30 8.28
C MET A 67 -2.80 10.80 9.33
N ALA A 68 -2.65 10.40 10.61
CA ALA A 68 -3.50 10.89 11.70
C ALA A 68 -3.41 12.41 11.90
N ARG A 69 -2.33 13.06 11.43
CA ARG A 69 -2.11 14.51 11.50
C ARG A 69 -2.47 15.22 10.19
N GLY A 70 -3.08 14.52 9.23
CA GLY A 70 -3.47 15.04 7.93
C GLY A 70 -2.42 14.87 6.82
N GLY A 71 -1.34 14.12 7.07
CA GLY A 71 -0.37 13.75 6.04
C GLY A 71 -0.90 12.70 5.07
N ARG A 72 -0.19 12.53 3.95
CA ARG A 72 -0.54 11.58 2.89
C ARG A 72 0.44 10.40 2.86
N LEU A 73 -0.01 9.28 2.32
CA LEU A 73 0.83 8.15 1.94
C LEU A 73 1.08 8.18 0.42
N VAL A 74 2.32 8.39 0.01
CA VAL A 74 2.71 8.54 -1.40
C VAL A 74 3.61 7.38 -1.81
N TYR A 75 3.19 6.60 -2.80
CA TYR A 75 4.02 5.59 -3.45
C TYR A 75 4.75 6.20 -4.64
N ALA A 76 6.03 5.90 -4.81
CA ALA A 76 6.82 6.36 -5.94
C ALA A 76 7.69 5.23 -6.53
N GLY A 77 7.53 4.94 -7.82
CA GLY A 77 8.32 3.92 -8.50
C GLY A 77 8.21 3.99 -10.01
N ALA A 78 8.93 3.12 -10.70
CA ALA A 78 8.89 2.99 -12.16
C ALA A 78 8.35 1.63 -12.59
N GLY A 79 7.87 1.53 -13.84
CA GLY A 79 7.43 0.28 -14.43
C GLY A 79 6.41 -0.47 -13.56
N THR A 80 6.64 -1.76 -13.32
CA THR A 80 5.76 -2.59 -12.48
C THR A 80 5.60 -2.04 -11.06
N ALA A 81 6.68 -1.57 -10.44
CA ALA A 81 6.65 -1.04 -9.08
C ALA A 81 5.75 0.20 -8.97
N GLY A 82 5.89 1.16 -9.88
CA GLY A 82 5.01 2.33 -9.95
C GLY A 82 3.54 1.95 -10.21
N ARG A 83 3.29 0.99 -11.11
CA ARG A 83 1.93 0.49 -11.39
C ARG A 83 1.28 -0.15 -10.16
N LEU A 84 2.03 -0.92 -9.38
CA LEU A 84 1.55 -1.52 -8.14
C LEU A 84 1.23 -0.47 -7.06
N GLY A 85 2.04 0.59 -6.96
CA GLY A 85 1.74 1.74 -6.10
C GLY A 85 0.43 2.44 -6.51
N VAL A 86 0.24 2.69 -7.81
CA VAL A 86 -1.03 3.25 -8.33
C VAL A 86 -2.22 2.32 -8.08
N LEU A 87 -2.03 1.01 -8.26
CA LEU A 87 -3.07 0.01 -7.98
C LEU A 87 -3.55 0.08 -6.53
N ASP A 88 -2.64 -0.03 -5.57
CA ASP A 88 -2.99 -0.01 -4.13
C ASP A 88 -3.64 1.32 -3.72
N ALA A 89 -3.10 2.46 -4.19
CA ALA A 89 -3.70 3.77 -3.95
C ALA A 89 -5.13 3.89 -4.51
N SER A 90 -5.40 3.32 -5.69
CA SER A 90 -6.72 3.36 -6.32
C SER A 90 -7.79 2.55 -5.58
N GLU A 91 -7.37 1.54 -4.81
CA GLU A 91 -8.27 0.69 -4.02
C GLU A 91 -8.61 1.29 -2.65
N CYS A 92 -7.86 2.31 -2.19
CA CYS A 92 -8.09 2.96 -0.90
C CYS A 92 -9.44 3.71 -0.83
N PRO A 93 -9.85 4.53 -1.81
CA PRO A 93 -11.15 5.23 -1.75
C PRO A 93 -12.37 4.31 -1.65
N PRO A 94 -12.54 3.28 -2.51
CA PRO A 94 -13.71 2.40 -2.41
C PRO A 94 -13.68 1.47 -1.18
N THR A 95 -12.53 1.31 -0.52
CA THR A 95 -12.35 0.40 0.62
C THR A 95 -12.40 1.14 1.96
N PHE A 96 -11.73 2.28 2.11
CA PHE A 96 -11.60 2.99 3.38
C PHE A 96 -12.20 4.39 3.35
N ASN A 97 -12.92 4.72 2.26
CA ASN A 97 -13.57 6.01 2.05
C ASN A 97 -12.58 7.18 2.21
N THR A 98 -11.35 6.97 1.73
CA THR A 98 -10.35 8.02 1.60
C THR A 98 -10.72 8.93 0.42
N THR A 99 -10.29 10.19 0.45
CA THR A 99 -10.51 11.08 -0.68
C THR A 99 -9.63 10.67 -1.88
N PRO A 100 -10.21 10.39 -3.06
CA PRO A 100 -9.46 9.97 -4.24
C PRO A 100 -8.33 10.93 -4.61
N GLY A 101 -7.12 10.40 -4.77
CA GLY A 101 -5.95 11.18 -5.17
C GLY A 101 -5.45 12.18 -4.13
N GLN A 102 -5.92 12.11 -2.88
CA GLN A 102 -5.50 13.03 -1.82
C GLN A 102 -4.82 12.33 -0.65
N GLU A 103 -5.42 11.31 -0.04
CA GLU A 103 -4.85 10.67 1.17
C GLU A 103 -3.81 9.59 0.84
N VAL A 104 -4.05 8.82 -0.22
CA VAL A 104 -3.12 7.78 -0.73
C VAL A 104 -2.91 8.03 -2.21
N VAL A 105 -1.65 8.19 -2.62
CA VAL A 105 -1.27 8.66 -3.97
C VAL A 105 -0.24 7.70 -4.56
N GLY A 106 -0.42 7.32 -5.82
CA GLY A 106 0.58 6.58 -6.58
C GLY A 106 1.22 7.45 -7.65
N LEU A 107 2.54 7.62 -7.57
CA LEU A 107 3.38 8.25 -8.58
C LEU A 107 4.11 7.16 -9.38
N ILE A 108 4.09 7.31 -10.69
CA ILE A 108 4.77 6.43 -11.63
C ILE A 108 5.69 7.26 -12.53
N ALA A 109 6.96 6.88 -12.61
CA ALA A 109 7.92 7.53 -13.49
C ALA A 109 7.40 7.54 -14.94
N GLY A 110 7.39 8.71 -15.58
CA GLY A 110 6.81 8.92 -16.91
C GLY A 110 5.32 9.28 -16.90
N GLY A 111 4.73 9.46 -15.72
CA GLY A 111 3.37 9.98 -15.52
C GLY A 111 2.26 9.01 -15.94
N PRO A 112 1.01 9.49 -16.08
CA PRO A 112 -0.15 8.62 -16.33
C PRO A 112 -0.05 7.72 -17.56
N ALA A 113 0.67 8.13 -18.60
CA ALA A 113 0.91 7.30 -19.79
C ALA A 113 1.68 6.02 -19.46
N ALA A 114 2.56 6.07 -18.45
CA ALA A 114 3.35 4.92 -17.99
C ALA A 114 2.50 3.76 -17.44
N MET A 115 1.24 4.02 -17.10
CA MET A 115 0.29 3.01 -16.62
C MET A 115 0.00 1.94 -17.67
N VAL A 116 -0.07 2.33 -18.95
CA VAL A 116 -0.46 1.44 -20.05
C VAL A 116 0.66 1.23 -21.08
N THR A 117 1.74 1.99 -20.99
CA THR A 117 2.89 1.91 -21.92
C THR A 117 4.18 2.09 -21.14
N SER A 118 5.27 1.41 -21.50
CA SER A 118 6.57 1.66 -20.87
C SER A 118 7.18 2.95 -21.45
N ILE A 119 7.69 3.83 -20.59
CA ILE A 119 8.36 5.07 -20.97
C ILE A 119 9.86 4.89 -20.73
N GLU A 120 10.63 4.86 -21.80
CA GLU A 120 12.09 4.64 -21.75
C GLU A 120 12.80 5.81 -21.05
N GLY A 121 13.77 5.50 -20.19
CA GLY A 121 14.60 6.49 -19.48
C GLY A 121 13.94 7.21 -18.30
N ALA A 122 12.62 7.08 -18.10
CA ALA A 122 11.93 7.74 -16.98
C ALA A 122 12.40 7.21 -15.62
N GLU A 123 12.78 5.93 -15.54
CA GLU A 123 13.25 5.30 -14.31
C GLU A 123 14.66 5.75 -13.87
N ASP A 124 15.42 6.33 -14.81
CA ASP A 124 16.80 6.76 -14.60
C ASP A 124 16.94 8.20 -14.10
N SER A 125 15.83 8.95 -13.96
CA SER A 125 15.86 10.35 -13.51
C SER A 125 15.49 10.50 -12.03
N ARG A 126 16.44 11.02 -11.23
CA ARG A 126 16.20 11.45 -9.84
C ARG A 126 15.44 12.77 -9.80
N GLU A 127 15.74 13.66 -10.75
CA GLU A 127 15.16 14.99 -10.90
C GLU A 127 13.66 14.89 -11.16
N LEU A 128 13.23 13.98 -12.04
CA LEU A 128 11.82 13.74 -12.32
C LEU A 128 11.05 13.34 -11.05
N ALA A 129 11.66 12.55 -10.16
CA ALA A 129 11.03 12.17 -8.91
C ALA A 129 10.84 13.38 -7.97
N ALA A 130 11.82 14.27 -7.90
CA ALA A 130 11.72 15.51 -7.14
C ALA A 130 10.63 16.43 -7.72
N GLU A 131 10.60 16.60 -9.05
CA GLU A 131 9.58 17.39 -9.75
C GLU A 131 8.16 16.87 -9.50
N ASP A 132 7.95 15.55 -9.56
CA ASP A 132 6.65 14.92 -9.30
C ASP A 132 6.19 15.14 -7.85
N LEU A 133 7.12 15.05 -6.88
CA LEU A 133 6.83 15.28 -5.46
C LEU A 133 6.56 16.77 -5.16
N ASP A 134 7.31 17.67 -5.79
CA ASP A 134 7.10 19.12 -5.67
C ASP A 134 5.76 19.55 -6.29
N ALA A 135 5.39 18.97 -7.44
CA ALA A 135 4.10 19.19 -8.07
C ALA A 135 2.93 18.69 -7.20
N LEU A 136 3.15 17.64 -6.41
CA LEU A 136 2.20 17.15 -5.41
C LEU A 136 2.13 18.07 -4.17
N GLY A 137 3.05 19.01 -4.02
CA GLY A 137 3.18 19.87 -2.85
C GLY A 137 3.52 19.04 -1.61
N LEU A 138 4.52 18.16 -1.71
CA LEU A 138 4.95 17.31 -0.59
C LEU A 138 5.37 18.16 0.62
N THR A 139 5.00 17.71 1.81
CA THR A 139 5.31 18.37 3.08
C THR A 139 5.93 17.39 4.07
N ALA A 140 6.52 17.91 5.14
CA ALA A 140 7.04 17.10 6.25
C ALA A 140 5.98 16.25 6.96
N ALA A 141 4.68 16.51 6.75
CA ALA A 141 3.61 15.69 7.29
C ALA A 141 3.39 14.40 6.50
N ASP A 142 3.86 14.32 5.25
CA ASP A 142 3.64 13.20 4.36
C ASP A 142 4.60 12.03 4.64
N THR A 143 4.29 10.88 4.04
CA THR A 143 5.18 9.72 3.92
C THR A 143 5.40 9.36 2.46
N VAL A 144 6.65 9.12 2.06
CA VAL A 144 7.00 8.62 0.73
C VAL A 144 7.56 7.20 0.82
N VAL A 145 6.98 6.28 0.07
CA VAL A 145 7.44 4.92 -0.09
C VAL A 145 8.03 4.77 -1.50
N GLY A 146 9.36 4.73 -1.58
CA GLY A 146 10.07 4.39 -2.81
C GLY A 146 10.00 2.89 -3.05
N ILE A 147 9.67 2.47 -4.28
CA ILE A 147 9.47 1.06 -4.65
C ILE A 147 10.37 0.72 -5.82
N SER A 148 11.29 -0.23 -5.62
CA SER A 148 12.17 -0.74 -6.69
C SER A 148 12.58 -2.18 -6.39
N ALA A 149 12.29 -3.12 -7.30
CA ALA A 149 12.71 -4.51 -7.11
C ALA A 149 14.24 -4.62 -6.99
N SER A 150 14.97 -3.92 -7.87
CA SER A 150 16.43 -3.90 -7.83
C SER A 150 16.99 -3.16 -6.62
N GLY A 151 16.21 -2.26 -6.01
CA GLY A 151 16.61 -1.42 -4.88
C GLY A 151 17.54 -0.27 -5.26
N ARG A 152 17.78 -0.04 -6.56
CA ARG A 152 18.72 0.97 -7.07
C ARG A 152 18.14 1.90 -8.14
N THR A 153 16.87 1.73 -8.51
CA THR A 153 16.22 2.56 -9.55
C THR A 153 16.35 4.05 -9.18
N PRO A 154 17.03 4.88 -10.01
CA PRO A 154 17.30 6.28 -9.67
C PRO A 154 16.05 7.07 -9.30
N TYR A 155 14.94 6.92 -10.02
CA TYR A 155 13.68 7.59 -9.69
C TYR A 155 13.19 7.26 -8.26
N ALA A 156 13.20 5.99 -7.86
CA ALA A 156 12.73 5.58 -6.54
C ALA A 156 13.67 6.07 -5.42
N VAL A 157 14.99 6.01 -5.65
CA VAL A 157 15.99 6.50 -4.69
C VAL A 157 15.89 8.02 -4.56
N GLY A 158 15.79 8.75 -5.68
CA GLY A 158 15.61 10.20 -5.71
C GLY A 158 14.34 10.66 -5.01
N ALA A 159 13.23 9.93 -5.16
CA ALA A 159 11.98 10.21 -4.44
C ALA A 159 12.18 10.17 -2.92
N VAL A 160 12.85 9.13 -2.42
CA VAL A 160 13.12 8.94 -0.99
C VAL A 160 14.10 10.01 -0.47
N GLU A 161 15.18 10.29 -1.18
CA GLU A 161 16.15 11.31 -0.78
C GLU A 161 15.51 12.71 -0.73
N HIS A 162 14.73 13.08 -1.74
CA HIS A 162 14.03 14.37 -1.80
C HIS A 162 13.00 14.51 -0.68
N ALA A 163 12.16 13.49 -0.47
CA ALA A 163 11.19 13.46 0.61
C ALA A 163 11.85 13.61 1.99
N ARG A 164 12.97 12.91 2.20
CA ARG A 164 13.75 13.00 3.44
C ARG A 164 14.29 14.42 3.66
N ALA A 165 14.80 15.07 2.62
CA ALA A 165 15.29 16.45 2.71
C ALA A 165 14.17 17.45 3.09
N LEU A 166 12.92 17.15 2.72
CA LEU A 166 11.73 17.93 3.10
C LEU A 166 11.17 17.55 4.50
N GLY A 167 11.77 16.58 5.19
CA GLY A 167 11.35 16.12 6.52
C GLY A 167 10.15 15.18 6.54
N ALA A 168 9.73 14.68 5.38
CA ALA A 168 8.73 13.61 5.27
C ALA A 168 9.31 12.30 5.81
N LEU A 169 8.44 11.41 6.28
CA LEU A 169 8.84 10.05 6.62
C LEU A 169 9.16 9.28 5.34
N THR A 170 10.21 8.46 5.32
CA THR A 170 10.56 7.70 4.11
C THR A 170 10.68 6.20 4.33
N VAL A 171 10.19 5.44 3.35
CA VAL A 171 10.26 3.97 3.32
C VAL A 171 10.87 3.52 1.99
N GLY A 172 11.84 2.62 2.04
CA GLY A 172 12.45 2.02 0.86
C GLY A 172 12.07 0.54 0.75
N LEU A 173 11.31 0.17 -0.29
CA LEU A 173 10.87 -1.20 -0.52
C LEU A 173 11.64 -1.82 -1.70
N SER A 174 12.44 -2.85 -1.41
CA SER A 174 13.27 -3.55 -2.41
C SER A 174 13.23 -5.08 -2.28
N CYS A 175 13.80 -5.76 -3.28
CA CYS A 175 13.94 -7.22 -3.31
C CYS A 175 15.40 -7.70 -3.39
N ASN A 176 16.35 -6.80 -3.15
CA ASN A 176 17.77 -7.10 -2.93
C ASN A 176 18.15 -6.61 -1.52
N ALA A 177 19.03 -7.34 -0.85
CA ALA A 177 19.59 -6.94 0.43
C ALA A 177 20.58 -5.77 0.26
N ASP A 178 20.76 -4.99 1.32
CA ASP A 178 21.74 -3.90 1.41
C ASP A 178 21.60 -2.88 0.27
N SER A 179 20.36 -2.63 -0.14
CA SER A 179 20.05 -1.83 -1.33
C SER A 179 20.24 -0.32 -1.09
N PRO A 180 20.66 0.44 -2.12
CA PRO A 180 20.74 1.90 -2.03
C PRO A 180 19.44 2.57 -1.57
N LEU A 181 18.30 2.04 -2.02
CA LEU A 181 16.98 2.53 -1.64
C LEU A 181 16.69 2.32 -0.15
N ALA A 182 17.00 1.15 0.42
CA ALA A 182 16.82 0.90 1.84
C ALA A 182 17.74 1.80 2.69
N ALA A 183 18.99 1.99 2.25
CA ALA A 183 19.97 2.84 2.94
C ALA A 183 19.58 4.33 2.94
N ALA A 184 18.84 4.80 1.92
CA ALA A 184 18.38 6.19 1.82
C ALA A 184 17.13 6.50 2.68
N ALA A 185 16.41 5.47 3.14
CA ALA A 185 15.11 5.60 3.80
C ALA A 185 15.20 5.61 5.34
N ASP A 186 14.20 6.16 6.04
CA ASP A 186 14.04 5.94 7.50
C ASP A 186 13.74 4.48 7.82
N HIS A 187 12.93 3.84 6.99
CA HIS A 187 12.59 2.42 7.09
C HIS A 187 12.93 1.68 5.80
N GLY A 188 13.93 0.80 5.84
CA GLY A 188 14.22 -0.17 4.78
C GLY A 188 13.38 -1.44 4.93
N ILE A 189 12.71 -1.88 3.87
CA ILE A 189 11.99 -3.15 3.78
C ILE A 189 12.55 -3.94 2.60
N GLU A 190 13.36 -4.96 2.89
CA GLU A 190 14.09 -5.73 1.88
C GLU A 190 13.54 -7.17 1.79
N VAL A 191 12.59 -7.40 0.88
CA VAL A 191 11.94 -8.69 0.69
C VAL A 191 12.70 -9.50 -0.38
N VAL A 192 13.77 -10.19 0.05
CA VAL A 192 14.59 -11.01 -0.85
C VAL A 192 13.85 -12.30 -1.23
N VAL A 193 13.30 -12.33 -2.44
CA VAL A 193 12.51 -13.45 -2.98
C VAL A 193 13.33 -14.47 -3.80
N GLY A 194 14.65 -14.25 -3.88
CA GLY A 194 15.54 -15.05 -4.73
C GLY A 194 15.39 -14.73 -6.23
N PRO A 195 16.14 -15.45 -7.08
CA PRO A 195 16.14 -15.22 -8.53
C PRO A 195 14.80 -15.56 -9.17
N GLU A 196 14.45 -14.86 -10.24
CA GLU A 196 13.20 -15.09 -10.99
C GLU A 196 13.27 -16.32 -11.90
N ILE A 197 12.13 -16.83 -12.38
CA ILE A 197 12.11 -17.94 -13.37
C ILE A 197 12.60 -17.50 -14.76
N VAL A 198 12.40 -16.22 -15.08
CA VAL A 198 12.98 -15.55 -16.25
C VAL A 198 13.90 -14.48 -15.67
N VAL A 199 15.20 -14.57 -15.99
CA VAL A 199 16.22 -13.68 -15.44
C VAL A 199 15.83 -12.21 -15.62
N GLY A 200 15.90 -11.42 -14.55
CA GLY A 200 15.56 -10.00 -14.55
C GLY A 200 14.06 -9.68 -14.64
N SER A 201 13.18 -10.68 -14.82
CA SER A 201 11.73 -10.49 -14.91
C SER A 201 11.08 -10.27 -13.54
N THR A 202 11.50 -9.23 -12.83
CA THR A 202 11.06 -8.85 -11.48
C THR A 202 9.58 -8.49 -11.36
N ARG A 203 8.84 -8.44 -12.47
CA ARG A 203 7.37 -8.34 -12.45
C ARG A 203 6.67 -9.57 -11.84
N LEU A 204 7.42 -10.64 -11.56
CA LEU A 204 6.92 -11.93 -11.06
C LEU A 204 6.96 -12.00 -9.52
N LYS A 205 7.91 -12.70 -8.91
CA LYS A 205 7.97 -12.84 -7.45
C LYS A 205 8.19 -11.51 -6.75
N ALA A 206 9.10 -10.68 -7.24
CA ALA A 206 9.38 -9.38 -6.64
C ALA A 206 8.15 -8.45 -6.71
N GLY A 207 7.46 -8.40 -7.86
CA GLY A 207 6.19 -7.69 -8.00
C GLY A 207 5.09 -8.24 -7.07
N THR A 208 5.01 -9.56 -6.89
CA THR A 208 4.08 -10.18 -5.94
C THR A 208 4.41 -9.78 -4.50
N ALA A 209 5.67 -9.84 -4.09
CA ALA A 209 6.11 -9.38 -2.77
C ALA A 209 5.77 -7.92 -2.53
N GLN A 210 6.05 -7.05 -3.51
CA GLN A 210 5.70 -5.63 -3.45
C GLN A 210 4.20 -5.44 -3.24
N LYS A 211 3.34 -6.13 -4.01
CA LYS A 211 1.89 -6.08 -3.82
C LYS A 211 1.48 -6.45 -2.40
N LEU A 212 2.02 -7.55 -1.87
CA LEU A 212 1.69 -8.00 -0.52
C LEU A 212 2.09 -6.95 0.54
N VAL A 213 3.28 -6.36 0.42
CA VAL A 213 3.73 -5.30 1.34
C VAL A 213 2.88 -4.05 1.21
N LEU A 214 2.60 -3.57 0.00
CA LEU A 214 1.76 -2.37 -0.20
C LEU A 214 0.36 -2.55 0.38
N ASN A 215 -0.26 -3.72 0.19
CA ASN A 215 -1.54 -4.03 0.81
C ASN A 215 -1.47 -4.06 2.34
N MET A 216 -0.36 -4.50 2.93
CA MET A 216 -0.14 -4.40 4.38
C MET A 216 -0.01 -2.93 4.81
N LEU A 217 0.78 -2.13 4.09
CA LEU A 217 0.98 -0.71 4.39
C LEU A 217 -0.36 0.03 4.40
N SER A 218 -1.15 -0.07 3.34
CA SER A 218 -2.44 0.62 3.24
C SER A 218 -3.48 0.06 4.22
N THR A 219 -3.70 -1.26 4.22
CA THR A 219 -4.77 -1.88 5.01
C THR A 219 -4.54 -1.71 6.50
N ILE A 220 -3.33 -2.00 6.99
CA ILE A 220 -3.04 -1.97 8.43
C ILE A 220 -3.00 -0.52 8.92
N THR A 221 -2.47 0.42 8.12
CA THR A 221 -2.59 1.86 8.42
C THR A 221 -4.05 2.26 8.58
N MET A 222 -4.93 1.87 7.66
CA MET A 222 -6.35 2.24 7.73
C MET A 222 -7.07 1.58 8.93
N ILE A 223 -6.67 0.36 9.32
CA ILE A 223 -7.11 -0.25 10.59
C ILE A 223 -6.66 0.61 11.78
N ARG A 224 -5.41 1.06 11.79
CA ARG A 224 -4.84 1.92 12.85
C ARG A 224 -5.43 3.31 12.90
N LEU A 225 -5.97 3.81 11.80
CA LEU A 225 -6.76 5.05 11.72
C LEU A 225 -8.25 4.86 12.02
N GLY A 226 -8.66 3.66 12.44
CA GLY A 226 -10.04 3.38 12.84
C GLY A 226 -11.03 3.34 11.68
N LYS A 227 -10.58 3.13 10.43
CA LYS A 227 -11.47 2.93 9.27
C LYS A 227 -12.24 1.60 9.32
N THR A 228 -11.84 0.68 10.20
CA THR A 228 -12.48 -0.61 10.43
C THR A 228 -13.00 -0.78 11.86
N TYR A 229 -13.87 -1.77 12.06
CA TYR A 229 -14.29 -2.26 13.37
C TYR A 229 -14.19 -3.79 13.38
N GLY A 230 -13.17 -4.31 14.06
CA GLY A 230 -12.76 -5.69 13.84
C GLY A 230 -12.34 -5.88 12.38
N SER A 231 -12.89 -6.89 11.71
CA SER A 231 -12.70 -7.14 10.27
C SER A 231 -13.70 -6.42 9.37
N LEU A 232 -14.61 -5.61 9.94
CA LEU A 232 -15.65 -4.92 9.17
C LEU A 232 -15.17 -3.55 8.68
N MET A 233 -15.34 -3.32 7.39
CA MET A 233 -15.10 -2.06 6.71
C MET A 233 -16.24 -1.08 7.02
N VAL A 234 -16.13 -0.34 8.13
CA VAL A 234 -17.24 0.50 8.65
C VAL A 234 -17.20 1.95 8.15
N ASP A 235 -16.12 2.37 7.52
CA ASP A 235 -16.01 3.68 6.87
C ASP A 235 -16.33 3.54 5.37
N VAL A 236 -17.60 3.24 5.06
CA VAL A 236 -18.10 3.06 3.68
C VAL A 236 -19.16 4.11 3.41
N ARG A 237 -19.01 4.85 2.30
CA ARG A 237 -20.07 5.71 1.76
C ARG A 237 -20.84 5.01 0.67
N ALA A 238 -22.15 4.90 0.85
CA ALA A 238 -23.02 4.25 -0.12
C ALA A 238 -23.31 5.15 -1.33
N SER A 239 -22.47 5.05 -2.38
CA SER A 239 -22.67 5.80 -3.64
C SER A 239 -23.49 5.05 -4.69
N ASN A 240 -23.83 3.78 -4.45
CA ASN A 240 -24.64 2.94 -5.36
C ASN A 240 -25.40 1.86 -4.57
N GLU A 241 -26.35 1.18 -5.22
CA GLU A 241 -27.19 0.15 -4.60
C GLU A 241 -26.40 -0.98 -3.95
N LYS A 242 -25.32 -1.44 -4.61
CA LYS A 242 -24.41 -2.47 -4.07
C LYS A 242 -23.78 -2.01 -2.75
N LEU A 243 -23.34 -0.75 -2.66
CA LEU A 243 -22.76 -0.20 -1.43
C LEU A 243 -23.82 0.06 -0.34
N ARG A 244 -25.07 0.38 -0.71
CA ARG A 244 -26.19 0.44 0.27
C ARG A 244 -26.46 -0.93 0.88
N ALA A 245 -26.56 -1.97 0.05
CA ALA A 245 -26.74 -3.35 0.52
C ALA A 245 -25.57 -3.81 1.41
N ARG A 246 -24.34 -3.47 1.02
CA ARG A 246 -23.14 -3.73 1.83
C ARG A 246 -23.19 -3.01 3.18
N SER A 247 -23.60 -1.75 3.21
CA SER A 247 -23.73 -0.95 4.44
C SER A 247 -24.70 -1.59 5.43
N ARG A 248 -25.91 -1.97 4.98
CA ARG A 248 -26.88 -2.70 5.82
C ARG A 248 -26.30 -4.01 6.36
N ARG A 249 -25.63 -4.80 5.51
CA ARG A 249 -24.98 -6.04 5.92
C ARG A 249 -23.89 -5.82 6.98
N ILE A 250 -23.09 -4.76 6.86
CA ILE A 250 -22.05 -4.43 7.85
C ILE A 250 -22.69 -4.07 9.20
N VAL A 251 -23.73 -3.23 9.20
CA VAL A 251 -24.45 -2.87 10.44
C VAL A 251 -25.06 -4.12 11.07
N SER A 252 -25.69 -5.00 10.28
CA SER A 252 -26.23 -6.28 10.77
C SER A 252 -25.15 -7.15 11.41
N LEU A 253 -24.02 -7.37 10.72
CA LEU A 253 -22.91 -8.16 11.26
C LEU A 253 -22.31 -7.58 12.53
N ALA A 254 -22.25 -6.26 12.65
CA ALA A 254 -21.68 -5.57 13.81
C ALA A 254 -22.61 -5.57 15.03
N THR A 255 -23.93 -5.60 14.83
CA THR A 255 -24.91 -5.30 15.87
C THR A 255 -25.89 -6.43 16.18
N GLY A 256 -26.11 -7.35 15.23
CA GLY A 256 -27.18 -8.35 15.29
C GLY A 256 -28.60 -7.77 15.21
N ALA A 257 -28.75 -6.48 14.86
CA ALA A 257 -30.04 -5.82 14.75
C ALA A 257 -30.85 -6.31 13.54
N ASP A 258 -32.17 -6.16 13.61
CA ASP A 258 -33.08 -6.44 12.49
C ASP A 258 -33.06 -5.33 11.43
N ASP A 259 -33.63 -5.63 10.25
CA ASP A 259 -33.65 -4.71 9.10
C ASP A 259 -34.35 -3.38 9.40
N THR A 260 -35.34 -3.36 10.29
CA THR A 260 -36.09 -2.14 10.62
C THR A 260 -35.23 -1.20 11.47
N ALA A 261 -34.58 -1.74 12.50
CA ALA A 261 -33.66 -0.98 13.36
C ALA A 261 -32.45 -0.49 12.57
N ILE A 262 -31.90 -1.32 11.67
CA ILE A 262 -30.79 -0.94 10.78
C ILE A 262 -31.20 0.22 9.87
N GLU A 263 -32.39 0.15 9.25
CA GLU A 263 -32.84 1.21 8.35
C GLU A 263 -33.08 2.52 9.07
N GLN A 264 -33.67 2.47 10.26
CA GLN A 264 -33.87 3.65 11.11
C GLN A 264 -32.53 4.28 11.51
N ALA A 265 -31.57 3.46 11.95
CA ALA A 265 -30.24 3.93 12.33
C ALA A 265 -29.49 4.57 11.16
N LEU A 266 -29.44 3.89 10.01
CA LEU A 266 -28.80 4.42 8.80
C LEU A 266 -29.49 5.70 8.30
N THR A 267 -30.82 5.78 8.36
CA THR A 267 -31.56 6.99 7.97
C THR A 267 -31.22 8.15 8.91
N ALA A 268 -31.22 7.90 10.23
CA ALA A 268 -30.90 8.92 11.24
C ALA A 268 -29.45 9.43 11.15
N THR A 269 -28.54 8.64 10.58
CA THR A 269 -27.11 8.99 10.44
C THR A 269 -26.72 9.38 9.02
N GLY A 270 -27.70 9.70 8.15
CA GLY A 270 -27.41 10.14 6.77
C GLY A 270 -26.76 9.05 5.90
N GLY A 271 -26.94 7.78 6.26
CA GLY A 271 -26.37 6.62 5.58
C GLY A 271 -24.96 6.23 6.07
N GLU A 272 -24.43 6.90 7.09
CA GLU A 272 -23.11 6.59 7.63
C GLU A 272 -23.15 5.35 8.54
N VAL A 273 -22.28 4.37 8.25
CA VAL A 273 -22.26 3.05 8.91
C VAL A 273 -21.70 3.12 10.33
N LYS A 274 -20.56 3.81 10.56
CA LYS A 274 -19.97 3.95 11.91
C LYS A 274 -20.95 4.55 12.93
N PRO A 275 -21.59 5.71 12.66
CA PRO A 275 -22.58 6.26 13.58
C PRO A 275 -23.78 5.33 13.76
N ALA A 276 -24.26 4.65 12.70
CA ALA A 276 -25.39 3.73 12.80
C ALA A 276 -25.09 2.52 13.70
N ILE A 277 -23.87 1.98 13.64
CA ILE A 277 -23.45 0.92 14.58
C ILE A 277 -23.41 1.45 16.00
N LEU A 278 -22.90 2.68 16.21
CA LEU A 278 -22.80 3.28 17.53
C LEU A 278 -24.17 3.56 18.14
N THR A 279 -25.14 4.10 17.39
CA THR A 279 -26.50 4.35 17.88
C THR A 279 -27.15 3.06 18.36
N LEU A 280 -27.01 1.97 17.60
CA LEU A 280 -27.59 0.67 17.94
C LEU A 280 -26.94 0.01 19.17
N LEU A 281 -25.60 -0.03 19.23
CA LEU A 281 -24.87 -0.69 20.32
C LEU A 281 -24.89 0.13 21.61
N ALA A 282 -24.69 1.44 21.53
CA ALA A 282 -24.67 2.32 22.70
C ALA A 282 -26.07 2.76 23.15
N ARG A 283 -27.09 2.61 22.29
CA ARG A 283 -28.47 3.09 22.53
C ARG A 283 -28.52 4.61 22.73
N VAL A 284 -27.83 5.33 21.85
CA VAL A 284 -27.78 6.80 21.83
C VAL A 284 -28.35 7.35 20.52
N ASP A 285 -28.74 8.62 20.51
CA ASP A 285 -29.20 9.28 19.29
C ASP A 285 -28.04 9.60 18.32
N ALA A 286 -28.38 9.92 17.06
CA ALA A 286 -27.40 10.21 16.02
C ALA A 286 -26.49 11.42 16.36
N PRO A 287 -26.98 12.54 16.92
CA PRO A 287 -26.12 13.64 17.37
C PRO A 287 -25.10 13.21 18.43
N THR A 288 -25.52 12.40 19.41
CA THR A 288 -24.63 11.88 20.46
C THR A 288 -23.60 10.92 19.87
N ALA A 289 -24.01 10.03 18.96
CA ALA A 289 -23.08 9.13 18.27
C ALA A 289 -22.03 9.90 17.46
N ALA A 290 -22.43 10.95 16.73
CA ALA A 290 -21.51 11.80 15.97
C ALA A 290 -20.49 12.50 16.89
N ARG A 291 -20.95 13.05 18.03
CA ARG A 291 -20.09 13.67 19.03
C ARG A 291 -19.08 12.68 19.61
N LEU A 292 -19.52 11.50 20.06
CA LEU A 292 -18.66 10.46 20.63
C LEU A 292 -17.61 9.96 19.63
N LEU A 293 -17.97 9.81 18.35
CA LEU A 293 -17.03 9.45 17.30
C LEU A 293 -15.99 10.55 17.08
N SER A 294 -16.40 11.81 17.06
CA SER A 294 -15.48 12.95 16.94
C SER A 294 -14.48 13.00 18.09
N GLU A 295 -14.95 12.88 19.34
CA GLU A 295 -14.11 12.85 20.55
C GLU A 295 -13.16 11.64 20.57
N SER A 296 -13.55 10.55 19.91
CA SER A 296 -12.75 9.32 19.80
C SER A 296 -11.82 9.28 18.59
N GLY A 297 -11.67 10.39 17.85
CA GLY A 297 -10.85 10.44 16.63
C GLY A 297 -11.35 9.50 15.53
N GLY A 298 -12.66 9.25 15.45
CA GLY A 298 -13.28 8.37 14.47
C GLY A 298 -13.17 6.87 14.78
N HIS A 299 -12.58 6.48 15.91
CA HIS A 299 -12.46 5.08 16.34
C HIS A 299 -13.75 4.58 17.01
N LEU A 300 -14.47 3.70 16.31
CA LEU A 300 -15.75 3.17 16.80
C LEU A 300 -15.64 2.42 18.14
N ARG A 301 -14.56 1.64 18.36
CA ARG A 301 -14.36 0.91 19.63
C ARG A 301 -14.18 1.85 20.81
N LYS A 302 -13.35 2.89 20.67
CA LYS A 302 -13.15 3.92 21.70
C LYS A 302 -14.45 4.71 21.99
N ALA A 303 -15.24 4.96 20.95
CA ALA A 303 -16.53 5.64 21.10
C ALA A 303 -17.56 4.79 21.87
N LEU A 304 -17.55 3.47 21.67
CA LEU A 304 -18.37 2.53 22.45
C LEU A 304 -17.94 2.49 23.92
N GLU A 305 -16.65 2.37 24.18
CA GLU A 305 -16.09 2.40 25.54
C GLU A 305 -16.46 3.70 26.27
N SER A 306 -16.37 4.85 25.58
CA SER A 306 -16.78 6.16 26.12
C SER A 306 -18.28 6.27 26.39
N ALA A 307 -19.11 5.45 25.72
CA ALA A 307 -20.54 5.33 25.97
C ALA A 307 -20.89 4.29 27.05
N GLY A 308 -19.88 3.66 27.68
CA GLY A 308 -20.06 2.64 28.71
C GLY A 308 -20.43 1.25 28.15
N ARG A 309 -19.96 0.93 26.93
CA ARG A 309 -20.19 -0.36 26.26
C ARG A 309 -18.91 -1.16 26.05
#